data_AF-G8S3N7-F1
#
_entry.id   AF-G8S3N7-F1
#
_cell.length_a   1.000
_cell.length_b   1.000
_cell.length_c   1.000
_cell.angle_alpha   90.00
_cell.angle_beta   90.00
_cell.angle_gamma   90.00
#
_symmetry.space_group_name_H-M   'P 1'
#
loop_
_entity.id
_entity.type
_entity.pdbx_description
1 polymer ?
#
loop_
_entity_poly.entity_id
_entity_poly.type
_entity_poly.pdbx_seq_one_letter_code
_entity_poly.pdbx_strand_id
1 'polypeptide(L)'
;MATIVYYAPMTAAAVNGVPALSRRRTGVWVLSGAQYALAALTALCACSALARAADFAGHWYVPSPDDRYTANADVLTGWTGGYFVTFFLPVAPLLAGLGLAVSVALFLQGHTAGRRGLTATLAGSAVAMLLVLVAAVSPAGMSLITWLID
;
A
#
# COMPACT_ATOMS: atom_id res chain seq x y z
N MET A 1 65.78 33.29 2.24
CA MET A 1 64.52 33.10 2.99
C MET A 1 63.46 32.66 2.00
N ALA A 2 63.07 31.38 2.01
CA ALA A 2 62.02 30.83 1.16
C ALA A 2 60.91 30.32 2.09
N THR A 3 59.70 30.88 1.95
CA THR A 3 58.53 30.51 2.76
C THR A 3 57.81 29.36 2.06
N ILE A 4 57.87 28.17 2.64
CA ILE A 4 57.14 26.99 2.17
C ILE A 4 55.71 27.09 2.73
N VAL A 5 54.75 27.33 1.84
CA VAL A 5 53.31 27.30 2.15
C VAL A 5 52.87 25.84 2.15
N TYR A 6 52.56 25.29 3.33
CA TYR A 6 51.92 23.98 3.45
C TYR A 6 50.47 24.08 3.00
N TYR A 7 50.15 23.54 1.82
CA TYR A 7 48.78 23.21 1.46
C TYR A 7 48.37 21.96 2.26
N ALA A 8 47.50 22.14 3.24
CA ALA A 8 46.84 21.03 3.90
C ALA A 8 46.02 20.25 2.85
N PRO A 9 46.12 18.90 2.80
CA PRO A 9 45.25 18.13 1.94
C PRO A 9 43.82 18.32 2.43
N MET A 10 43.01 19.04 1.65
CA MET A 10 41.56 19.02 1.81
C MET A 10 41.12 17.56 1.68
N THR A 11 40.90 16.96 2.84
CA THR A 11 40.33 15.63 3.01
C THR A 11 39.05 15.54 2.18
N ALA A 12 38.98 14.54 1.30
CA ALA A 12 37.82 14.15 0.51
C ALA A 12 36.55 13.77 1.33
N ALA A 13 36.52 14.14 2.61
CA ALA A 13 35.41 13.91 3.54
C ALA A 13 34.25 14.91 3.36
N ALA A 14 34.44 16.01 2.63
CA ALA A 14 33.41 17.07 2.51
C ALA A 14 32.37 16.85 1.41
N VAL A 15 32.52 15.85 0.52
CA VAL A 15 31.61 15.66 -0.63
C VAL A 15 30.40 14.77 -0.34
N ASN A 16 30.36 14.04 0.80
CA ASN A 16 29.29 13.08 1.10
C ASN A 16 28.51 13.41 2.39
N GLY A 17 28.16 14.69 2.56
CA GLY A 17 27.49 15.23 3.75
C GLY A 17 26.01 14.88 3.93
N VAL A 18 25.49 13.78 3.36
CA VAL A 18 24.21 13.22 3.81
C VAL A 18 24.51 11.93 4.57
N PRO A 19 24.51 11.94 5.92
CA PRO A 19 24.75 10.72 6.67
C PRO A 19 23.73 9.67 6.24
N ALA A 20 24.19 8.49 5.81
CA ALA A 20 23.34 7.40 5.29
C ALA A 20 22.14 7.04 6.20
N LEU A 21 22.24 7.39 7.49
CA LEU A 21 21.17 7.29 8.49
C LEU A 21 19.94 8.16 8.19
N SER A 22 20.10 9.38 7.67
CA SER A 22 18.97 10.27 7.35
C SER A 22 18.20 9.74 6.14
N ARG A 23 18.91 9.33 5.08
CA ARG A 23 18.33 8.76 3.85
C ARG A 23 17.52 7.49 4.13
N ARG A 24 18.00 6.60 5.01
CA ARG A 24 17.30 5.37 5.40
C ARG A 24 16.05 5.63 6.25
N ARG A 25 16.07 6.66 7.10
CA ARG A 25 14.91 7.06 7.90
C ARG A 25 13.81 7.62 7.01
N THR A 26 14.16 8.48 6.04
CA THR A 26 13.21 9.03 5.07
C THR A 26 12.57 7.93 4.21
N GLY A 27 13.35 6.94 3.75
CA GLY A 27 12.82 5.83 2.95
C GLY A 27 11.75 4.99 3.66
N VAL A 28 11.92 4.71 4.96
CA VAL A 28 10.92 3.94 5.75
C VAL A 28 9.62 4.72 5.93
N TRP A 29 9.70 6.04 6.12
CA TRP A 29 8.52 6.90 6.21
C TRP A 29 7.76 6.96 4.89
N VAL A 30 8.47 7.09 3.77
CA VAL A 30 7.85 7.08 2.43
C VAL A 30 7.17 5.73 2.16
N LEU A 31 7.84 4.61 2.47
CA LEU A 31 7.27 3.27 2.27
C LEU A 31 6.02 3.06 3.13
N SER A 32 6.09 3.35 4.43
CA SER A 32 4.95 3.18 5.33
C SER A 32 3.79 4.09 4.94
N GLY A 33 4.06 5.34 4.54
CA GLY A 33 3.07 6.24 3.97
C GLY A 33 2.41 5.68 2.72
N ALA A 34 3.19 5.13 1.78
CA ALA A 34 2.66 4.49 0.58
C ALA A 34 1.80 3.26 0.89
N GLN A 35 2.18 2.46 1.89
CA GLN A 35 1.39 1.30 2.33
C GLN A 35 0.06 1.72 2.98
N TYR A 36 0.06 2.75 3.83
CA TYR A 36 -1.19 3.29 4.35
C TYR A 36 -2.07 3.88 3.27
N ALA A 37 -1.48 4.60 2.30
CA ALA A 37 -2.21 5.13 1.15
C ALA A 37 -2.83 4.01 0.30
N LEU A 38 -2.08 2.94 0.06
CA LEU A 38 -2.57 1.75 -0.64
C LEU A 38 -3.77 1.13 0.10
N ALA A 39 -3.65 0.93 1.42
CA ALA A 39 -4.72 0.35 2.22
C ALA A 39 -5.99 1.23 2.22
N ALA A 40 -5.82 2.55 2.37
CA ALA A 40 -6.93 3.49 2.31
C ALA A 40 -7.59 3.48 0.92
N LEU A 41 -6.79 3.46 -0.14
CA LEU A 41 -7.28 3.38 -1.51
C LEU A 41 -8.06 2.09 -1.77
N THR A 42 -7.56 0.94 -1.31
CA THR A 42 -8.28 -0.33 -1.41
C THR A 42 -9.62 -0.29 -0.67
N ALA A 43 -9.65 0.29 0.53
CA ALA A 43 -10.90 0.45 1.28
C ALA A 43 -11.89 1.36 0.54
N LEU A 44 -11.43 2.48 -0.02
CA LEU A 44 -12.27 3.39 -0.81
C LEU A 44 -12.84 2.71 -2.06
N CYS A 45 -12.00 1.98 -2.80
CA CYS A 45 -12.44 1.24 -3.97
C CYS A 45 -13.47 0.17 -3.59
N ALA A 46 -13.25 -0.60 -2.51
CA ALA A 46 -14.21 -1.59 -2.03
C ALA A 46 -15.54 -0.95 -1.60
N CYS A 47 -15.49 0.18 -0.88
CA CYS A 47 -16.69 0.92 -0.50
C CYS A 47 -17.44 1.45 -1.73
N SER A 48 -16.73 1.95 -2.75
CA SER A 48 -17.36 2.43 -3.99
C SER A 48 -18.03 1.31 -4.78
N ALA A 49 -17.43 0.12 -4.81
CA ALA A 49 -18.02 -1.06 -5.45
C ALA A 49 -19.28 -1.53 -4.71
N LEU A 50 -19.24 -1.55 -3.38
CA LEU A 50 -20.40 -1.87 -2.55
C LEU A 50 -21.51 -0.82 -2.67
N ALA A 51 -21.15 0.47 -2.77
CA ALA A 51 -22.12 1.54 -3.03
C ALA A 51 -22.79 1.34 -4.39
N ARG A 52 -22.00 0.97 -5.41
CA ARG A 52 -22.52 0.68 -6.74
C ARG A 52 -23.48 -0.51 -6.74
N ALA A 53 -23.15 -1.57 -6.01
CA ALA A 53 -24.07 -2.70 -5.81
C ALA A 53 -25.35 -2.27 -5.07
N ALA A 54 -25.22 -1.39 -4.08
CA ALA A 54 -26.37 -0.86 -3.34
C ALA A 54 -27.30 -0.01 -4.22
N ASP A 55 -26.79 0.68 -5.24
CA ASP A 55 -27.62 1.40 -6.22
C ASP A 55 -28.52 0.44 -7.02
N PHE A 56 -28.06 -0.78 -7.30
CA PHE A 56 -28.85 -1.80 -8.00
C PHE A 56 -29.86 -2.50 -7.09
N ALA A 57 -29.47 -2.82 -5.86
CA ALA A 57 -30.33 -3.58 -4.93
C ALA A 57 -31.19 -2.71 -3.98
N GLY A 58 -30.92 -1.41 -3.88
CA GLY A 58 -31.58 -0.48 -2.96
C GLY A 58 -31.16 -0.60 -1.49
N HIS A 59 -30.15 -1.42 -1.16
CA HIS A 59 -29.64 -1.62 0.19
C HIS A 59 -28.19 -2.10 0.17
N TRP A 60 -27.46 -1.93 1.28
CA TRP A 60 -26.07 -2.39 1.39
C TRP A 60 -26.01 -3.91 1.58
N TYR A 61 -25.26 -4.57 0.70
CA TYR A 61 -25.01 -6.01 0.76
C TYR A 61 -23.72 -6.34 -0.01
N VAL A 62 -23.25 -7.58 0.09
CA VAL A 62 -22.11 -8.07 -0.69
C VAL A 62 -22.65 -8.70 -1.98
N PRO A 63 -22.33 -8.16 -3.17
CA PRO A 63 -22.83 -8.68 -4.43
C PRO A 63 -22.17 -10.01 -4.78
N SER A 64 -22.88 -10.82 -5.56
CA SER A 64 -22.34 -12.04 -6.17
C SER A 64 -22.70 -12.12 -7.66
N PRO A 65 -21.88 -12.79 -8.49
CA PRO A 65 -22.12 -12.90 -9.94
C PRO A 65 -23.52 -13.42 -10.27
N ASP A 66 -24.00 -14.41 -9.52
CA ASP A 66 -25.29 -15.06 -9.78
C ASP A 66 -26.47 -14.44 -9.02
N ASP A 67 -26.32 -13.23 -8.45
CA ASP A 67 -27.39 -12.63 -7.65
C ASP A 67 -28.47 -11.95 -8.51
N ARG A 68 -29.71 -11.98 -7.99
CA ARG A 68 -30.90 -11.46 -8.67
C ARG A 68 -30.90 -9.95 -8.94
N TYR A 69 -30.03 -9.18 -8.27
CA TYR A 69 -29.97 -7.73 -8.34
C TYR A 69 -28.90 -7.24 -9.31
N THR A 70 -27.78 -7.97 -9.44
CA THR A 70 -26.62 -7.53 -10.21
C THR A 70 -26.18 -8.46 -11.33
N ALA A 71 -26.70 -9.69 -11.45
CA ALA A 71 -26.25 -10.65 -12.47
C ALA A 71 -26.39 -10.19 -13.93
N ASN A 72 -27.30 -9.27 -14.22
CA ASN A 72 -27.48 -8.69 -15.56
C ASN A 72 -27.23 -7.17 -15.58
N ALA A 73 -26.67 -6.62 -14.50
CA ALA A 73 -26.43 -5.20 -14.38
C ALA A 73 -25.10 -4.84 -15.07
N ASP A 74 -25.13 -3.86 -15.97
CA ASP A 74 -23.88 -3.26 -16.45
C ASP A 74 -23.28 -2.41 -15.33
N VAL A 75 -22.32 -3.00 -14.61
CA VAL A 75 -21.67 -2.43 -13.43
C VAL A 75 -20.97 -1.11 -13.78
N LEU A 76 -20.41 -1.01 -15.00
CA LEU A 76 -19.61 0.13 -15.45
C LEU A 76 -20.46 1.28 -16.00
N THR A 77 -21.66 1.00 -16.49
CA THR A 77 -22.53 2.03 -17.06
C THR A 77 -22.80 3.16 -16.06
N GLY A 78 -22.43 4.39 -16.44
CA GLY A 78 -22.64 5.60 -15.65
C GLY A 78 -21.78 5.71 -14.39
N TRP A 79 -20.85 4.79 -14.13
CA TRP A 79 -20.01 4.80 -12.93
C TRP A 79 -18.67 5.51 -13.19
N THR A 80 -18.60 6.78 -12.78
CA THR A 80 -17.36 7.56 -12.84
C THR A 80 -16.26 6.91 -11.99
N GLY A 81 -15.16 6.51 -12.64
CA GLY A 81 -14.05 5.82 -11.98
C GLY A 81 -14.25 4.30 -11.83
N GLY A 82 -15.35 3.73 -12.34
CA GLY A 82 -15.62 2.29 -12.26
C GLY A 82 -14.49 1.44 -12.84
N TYR A 83 -13.95 1.82 -14.01
CA TYR A 83 -12.78 1.14 -14.58
C TYR A 83 -11.60 1.07 -13.62
N PHE A 84 -11.26 2.17 -12.95
CA PHE A 84 -10.17 2.18 -11.99
C PHE A 84 -10.43 1.19 -10.84
N VAL A 85 -11.64 1.19 -10.29
CA VAL A 85 -12.03 0.30 -9.20
C VAL A 85 -11.98 -1.16 -9.65
N THR A 86 -12.59 -1.48 -10.79
CA THR A 86 -12.62 -2.83 -11.39
C THR A 86 -11.23 -3.38 -11.65
N PHE A 87 -10.28 -2.58 -12.11
CA PHE A 87 -8.90 -3.04 -12.36
C PHE A 87 -8.02 -3.01 -11.11
N PHE A 88 -8.24 -2.08 -10.19
CA PHE A 88 -7.40 -1.93 -9.01
C PHE A 88 -7.71 -2.98 -7.94
N LEU A 89 -8.99 -3.28 -7.68
CA LEU A 89 -9.39 -4.23 -6.62
C LEU A 89 -8.75 -5.62 -6.77
N PRO A 90 -8.71 -6.22 -7.98
CA PRO A 90 -8.07 -7.53 -8.19
C PRO A 90 -6.54 -7.50 -8.03
N VAL A 91 -5.91 -6.34 -8.27
CA VAL A 91 -4.45 -6.17 -8.22
C VAL A 91 -3.97 -5.76 -6.82
N ALA A 92 -4.81 -5.08 -6.04
CA ALA A 92 -4.49 -4.59 -4.70
C ALA A 92 -3.91 -5.67 -3.75
N PRO A 93 -4.39 -6.93 -3.73
CA PRO A 93 -3.84 -7.97 -2.86
C PRO A 93 -2.38 -8.32 -3.22
N LEU A 94 -2.01 -8.30 -4.51
CA LEU A 94 -0.62 -8.53 -4.93
C LEU A 94 0.29 -7.41 -4.43
N LEU A 95 -0.14 -6.16 -4.57
CA LEU A 95 0.60 -5.00 -4.06
C LEU A 95 0.74 -5.04 -2.54
N ALA A 96 -0.32 -5.45 -1.83
CA ALA A 96 -0.29 -5.63 -0.39
C ALA A 96 0.68 -6.75 0.04
N GLY A 97 0.70 -7.87 -0.68
CA GLY A 97 1.66 -8.96 -0.43
C GLY A 97 3.12 -8.55 -0.61
N LEU A 98 3.43 -7.82 -1.68
CA LEU A 98 4.77 -7.26 -1.89
C LEU A 98 5.14 -6.25 -0.79
N GLY A 99 4.21 -5.36 -0.43
CA GLY A 99 4.39 -4.39 0.64
C GLY A 99 4.66 -5.08 1.99
N LEU A 100 3.90 -6.12 2.30
CA LEU A 100 4.08 -6.93 3.51
C LEU A 100 5.47 -7.56 3.57
N ALA A 101 5.93 -8.20 2.48
CA ALA A 101 7.24 -8.81 2.42
C ALA A 101 8.37 -7.80 2.68
N VAL A 102 8.30 -6.62 2.07
CA VAL A 102 9.27 -5.54 2.28
C VAL A 102 9.23 -5.04 3.73
N SER A 103 8.04 -4.83 4.31
CA SER A 103 7.90 -4.38 5.69
C SER A 103 8.46 -5.38 6.70
N VAL A 104 8.21 -6.68 6.49
CA VAL A 104 8.77 -7.75 7.34
C VAL A 104 10.29 -7.79 7.23
N ALA A 105 10.85 -7.72 6.02
CA ALA A 105 12.30 -7.71 5.82
C ALA A 105 12.97 -6.52 6.53
N LEU A 106 12.39 -5.32 6.40
CA LEU A 106 12.88 -4.12 7.08
C LEU A 106 12.68 -4.17 8.59
N PHE A 107 11.60 -4.79 9.07
CA PHE A 107 11.33 -4.99 10.49
C PHE A 107 12.41 -5.88 11.12
N LEU A 108 12.73 -7.02 10.49
CA LEU A 108 13.78 -7.93 10.94
C LEU A 108 15.14 -7.24 11.00
N GLN A 109 15.50 -6.46 9.97
CA GLN A 109 16.73 -5.66 9.95
C GLN A 109 16.75 -4.54 11.01
N GLY A 110 15.60 -3.94 11.32
CA GLY A 110 15.48 -2.90 12.35
C GLY A 110 15.52 -3.46 13.76
N HIS A 111 15.00 -4.66 13.96
CA HIS A 111 14.95 -5.37 15.23
C HIS A 111 16.34 -5.80 15.68
N THR A 112 17.14 -6.38 14.78
CA THR A 112 18.54 -6.75 15.08
C THR A 112 19.44 -5.54 15.39
N ALA A 113 19.07 -4.35 14.88
CA ALA A 113 19.79 -3.10 15.12
C ALA A 113 19.29 -2.30 16.34
N GLY A 114 18.33 -2.81 17.13
CA GLY A 114 17.85 -2.18 18.37
C GLY A 114 17.02 -0.89 18.21
N ARG A 115 16.47 -0.60 17.02
CA ARG A 115 15.77 0.67 16.73
C ARG A 115 14.26 0.58 16.97
N ARG A 116 13.83 0.85 18.20
CA ARG A 116 12.41 0.74 18.65
C ARG A 116 11.43 1.65 17.90
N GLY A 117 11.84 2.86 17.50
CA GLY A 117 10.94 3.78 16.78
C GLY A 117 10.66 3.40 15.32
N LEU A 118 11.60 2.73 14.65
CA LEU A 118 11.43 2.26 13.26
C LEU A 118 10.65 0.95 13.19
N THR A 119 10.73 0.12 14.23
CA THR A 119 10.02 -1.16 14.29
C THR A 119 8.51 -0.96 14.49
N ALA A 120 8.09 0.06 15.25
CA ALA A 120 6.68 0.37 15.45
C ALA A 120 5.95 0.80 14.15
N THR A 121 6.56 1.68 13.35
CA THR A 121 5.93 2.14 12.09
C THR A 121 5.84 1.03 11.04
N LEU A 122 6.88 0.19 10.95
CA LEU A 122 6.91 -0.99 10.07
C LEU A 122 5.90 -2.06 10.51
N ALA A 123 5.72 -2.25 11.83
CA ALA A 123 4.69 -3.15 12.34
C ALA A 123 3.29 -2.67 11.96
N GLY A 124 3.00 -1.37 12.14
CA GLY A 124 1.70 -0.81 11.76
C GLY A 124 1.40 -0.96 10.27
N SER A 125 2.38 -0.70 9.40
CA SER A 125 2.20 -0.82 7.97
C SER A 125 2.11 -2.27 7.50
N ALA A 126 2.84 -3.19 8.13
CA ALA A 126 2.68 -4.64 7.92
C ALA A 126 1.28 -5.12 8.31
N VAL A 127 0.74 -4.68 9.45
CA VAL A 127 -0.63 -5.02 9.86
C VAL A 127 -1.66 -4.49 8.85
N ALA A 128 -1.50 -3.27 8.36
CA ALA A 128 -2.38 -2.72 7.33
C ALA A 128 -2.38 -3.56 6.05
N MET A 129 -1.21 -3.98 5.57
CA MET A 129 -1.10 -4.86 4.39
C MET A 129 -1.69 -6.24 4.64
N LEU A 130 -1.50 -6.79 5.83
CA LEU A 130 -2.09 -8.06 6.22
C LEU A 130 -3.62 -7.98 6.22
N LEU A 131 -4.20 -6.88 6.74
CA LEU A 131 -5.65 -6.67 6.72
C LEU A 131 -6.19 -6.60 5.30
N VAL A 132 -5.49 -5.92 4.38
CA VAL A 132 -5.87 -5.89 2.95
C VAL A 132 -5.88 -7.30 2.36
N LEU A 133 -4.85 -8.11 2.63
CA LEU A 133 -4.77 -9.49 2.16
C LEU A 133 -5.91 -10.35 2.72
N VAL A 134 -6.13 -10.29 4.04
CA VAL A 134 -7.19 -11.07 4.72
C VAL A 134 -8.57 -10.69 4.18
N ALA A 135 -8.83 -9.40 3.98
CA ALA A 135 -10.08 -8.93 3.40
C ALA A 135 -10.26 -9.44 1.97
N ALA A 136 -9.21 -9.43 1.15
CA ALA A 136 -9.27 -9.86 -0.24
C ALA A 136 -9.53 -11.37 -0.41
N VAL A 137 -8.93 -12.21 0.43
CA VAL A 137 -9.14 -13.68 0.39
C VAL A 137 -10.36 -14.13 1.18
N SER A 138 -11.07 -13.22 1.84
CA SER A 138 -12.32 -13.54 2.51
C SER A 138 -13.40 -13.91 1.49
N PRO A 139 -14.40 -14.73 1.85
CA PRO A 139 -15.51 -15.05 0.95
C PRO A 139 -16.21 -13.80 0.40
N ALA A 140 -16.34 -12.76 1.24
CA ALA A 140 -16.94 -11.49 0.82
C ALA A 140 -16.07 -10.73 -0.18
N GLY A 141 -14.75 -10.70 0.03
CA GLY A 141 -13.81 -10.05 -0.88
C GLY A 141 -13.76 -10.74 -2.24
N MET A 142 -13.71 -12.07 -2.25
CA MET A 142 -13.73 -12.86 -3.48
C MET A 142 -15.03 -12.66 -4.26
N SER A 143 -16.18 -12.71 -3.59
CA SER A 143 -17.49 -12.48 -4.23
C SER A 143 -17.55 -11.10 -4.90
N LEU A 144 -17.11 -10.06 -4.20
CA LEU A 144 -17.06 -8.70 -4.73
C LEU A 144 -16.12 -8.57 -5.93
N ILE A 145 -14.92 -9.16 -5.85
CA ILE A 145 -13.93 -9.13 -6.94
C ILE A 145 -14.44 -9.89 -8.16
N THR A 146 -15.02 -11.07 -7.98
CA THR A 146 -15.57 -11.85 -9.09
C THR A 146 -16.71 -11.11 -9.76
N TRP A 147 -17.64 -10.55 -8.98
CA TRP A 147 -18.73 -9.74 -9.52
C TRP A 147 -18.26 -8.52 -10.32
N LEU A 148 -17.15 -7.88 -9.92
CA LEU A 148 -16.61 -6.72 -10.63
C LEU A 148 -16.00 -7.05 -11.99
N ILE A 149 -15.55 -8.30 -12.19
CA ILE A 149 -14.84 -8.74 -13.39
C ILE A 149 -15.79 -9.43 -14.39
N ASP A 150 -16.93 -9.89 -13.89
CA ASP A 150 -18.03 -10.47 -14.70
C ASP A 150 -18.71 -9.41 -15.57
#